data_AF-A0A2P6V773-F1
#
_entry.id   AF-A0A2P6V773-F1
#
_cell.length_a   1.000
_cell.length_b   1.000
_cell.length_c   1.000
_cell.angle_alpha   90.00
_cell.angle_beta   90.00
_cell.angle_gamma   90.00
#
_symmetry.space_group_name_H-M   'P 1'
#
loop_
_entity.id
_entity.type
_entity.pdbx_description
1 polymer ?
#
loop_
_entity_poly.entity_id
_entity_poly.type
_entity_poly.pdbx_seq_one_letter_code
_entity_poly.pdbx_strand_id
1 'polypeptide(L)'
;MSGSPILALPGPAVHWRYDGDFIIAGQPVVVQQEGGQGRGTGWAVWDGAPTLAKYLEAAADDILAGRLPLPAPSSGAASLPPPQSVLELGSGTGLAGLAAAAALRLPTMLTDLAAVLPALERHVAANPRLAALVSAAPLDWRHPHASPALGGSNSCSSAGSSSGGNGAGCQEAGAAVAHPRAAVAHPRLVLAADCLWLEELVGPFVGALAAAASQPGDRALLAYQSRSTRVDGALFGQLSAAGFDLLPAPVVPGEPPRGAIDIYWVLRRPQQQQHCSAT
;
A
#
# COMPACT_ATOMS: atom_id res chain seq x y z
N MET A 1 -29.36 13.26 -9.23
CA MET A 1 -29.75 12.04 -8.51
C MET A 1 -28.61 11.69 -7.56
N SER A 2 -28.83 11.89 -6.26
CA SER A 2 -27.86 11.55 -5.21
C SER A 2 -27.94 10.04 -4.99
N GLY A 3 -27.19 9.27 -5.77
CA GLY A 3 -27.06 7.83 -5.54
C GLY A 3 -26.20 7.61 -4.30
N SER A 4 -26.76 6.99 -3.27
CA SER A 4 -25.98 6.50 -2.14
C SER A 4 -24.79 5.68 -2.66
N PRO A 5 -23.58 5.85 -2.10
CA PRO A 5 -22.43 5.08 -2.55
C PRO A 5 -22.76 3.59 -2.43
N ILE A 6 -22.69 2.86 -3.54
CA ILE A 6 -22.84 1.41 -3.54
C ILE A 6 -21.63 0.87 -2.78
N LEU A 7 -21.86 0.28 -1.60
CA LEU A 7 -20.82 -0.22 -0.71
C LEU A 7 -20.19 -1.53 -1.21
N ALA A 8 -20.87 -2.31 -2.06
CA ALA A 8 -20.31 -3.47 -2.75
C ALA A 8 -20.98 -3.66 -4.12
N LEU A 9 -20.17 -3.77 -5.19
CA LEU A 9 -20.61 -4.22 -6.51
C LEU A 9 -20.60 -5.77 -6.53
N PRO A 10 -21.15 -6.44 -7.57
CA PRO A 10 -21.18 -7.90 -7.63
C PRO A 10 -19.78 -8.49 -7.37
N GLY A 11 -19.69 -9.37 -6.37
CA GLY A 11 -18.44 -9.93 -5.87
C GLY A 11 -17.69 -10.78 -6.90
N PRO A 12 -16.49 -11.26 -6.55
CA PRO A 12 -15.65 -12.00 -7.48
C PRO A 12 -16.28 -13.36 -7.79
N ALA A 13 -16.02 -13.89 -8.99
CA ALA A 13 -16.48 -15.21 -9.40
C ALA A 13 -15.88 -16.36 -8.57
N VAL A 14 -14.85 -16.07 -7.75
CA VAL A 14 -14.15 -17.02 -6.89
C VAL A 14 -14.20 -16.51 -5.45
N HIS A 15 -14.57 -17.39 -4.53
CA HIS A 15 -14.67 -17.08 -3.11
C HIS A 15 -13.57 -17.81 -2.34
N TRP A 16 -12.72 -17.06 -1.65
CA TRP A 16 -11.69 -17.60 -0.76
C TRP A 16 -12.10 -17.40 0.69
N ARG A 17 -11.66 -18.32 1.56
CA ARG A 17 -11.85 -18.21 3.01
C ARG A 17 -10.67 -17.49 3.67
N TYR A 18 -9.51 -17.49 3.02
CA TYR A 18 -8.25 -16.93 3.51
C TYR A 18 -7.75 -17.61 4.80
N ASP A 19 -8.17 -18.85 5.04
CA ASP A 19 -7.74 -19.72 6.14
C ASP A 19 -6.65 -20.71 5.71
N GLY A 20 -6.06 -20.49 4.52
CA GLY A 20 -5.04 -21.33 3.91
C GLY A 20 -5.34 -21.73 2.46
N ASP A 21 -6.53 -21.40 1.95
CA ASP A 21 -6.94 -21.68 0.56
C ASP A 21 -6.46 -20.63 -0.46
N PHE A 22 -6.07 -19.44 -0.02
CA PHE A 22 -5.49 -18.40 -0.87
C PHE A 22 -3.98 -18.57 -0.99
N ILE A 23 -3.54 -19.22 -2.06
CA ILE A 23 -2.11 -19.53 -2.31
C ILE A 23 -1.48 -18.44 -3.18
N ILE A 24 -0.31 -17.92 -2.79
CA ILE A 24 0.54 -17.02 -3.57
C ILE A 24 1.97 -17.58 -3.62
N ALA A 25 2.51 -17.76 -4.82
CA ALA A 25 3.85 -18.31 -5.06
C ALA A 25 4.09 -19.64 -4.29
N GLY A 26 3.07 -20.51 -4.30
CA GLY A 26 3.09 -21.80 -3.60
C GLY A 26 2.99 -21.73 -2.06
N GLN A 27 2.69 -20.56 -1.50
CA GLN A 27 2.54 -20.36 -0.05
C GLN A 27 1.12 -19.89 0.30
N PRO A 28 0.47 -20.44 1.32
CA PRO A 28 -0.79 -19.91 1.80
C PRO A 28 -0.59 -18.53 2.42
N VAL A 29 -1.45 -17.58 2.06
CA VAL A 29 -1.59 -16.29 2.74
C VAL A 29 -2.87 -16.31 3.57
N VAL A 30 -2.71 -16.17 4.88
CA VAL A 30 -3.79 -16.32 5.86
C VAL A 30 -4.17 -14.96 6.43
N VAL A 31 -5.43 -14.56 6.33
CA VAL A 31 -5.99 -13.36 6.98
C VAL A 31 -7.36 -13.66 7.56
N GLN A 32 -7.76 -12.95 8.60
CA GLN A 32 -9.09 -13.09 9.20
C GLN A 32 -9.99 -11.95 8.71
N GLN A 33 -11.19 -12.30 8.26
CA GLN A 33 -12.23 -11.34 7.93
C GLN A 33 -13.08 -11.08 9.17
N GLU A 34 -12.98 -9.87 9.74
CA GLU A 34 -13.80 -9.43 10.88
C GLU A 34 -14.89 -8.42 10.45
N GLY A 35 -15.02 -8.19 9.14
CA GLY A 35 -16.06 -7.37 8.52
C GLY A 35 -17.48 -7.85 8.89
N GLY A 36 -18.42 -6.91 8.97
CA GLY A 36 -19.82 -7.21 9.32
C GLY A 36 -20.12 -7.30 10.81
N GLN A 37 -19.12 -7.24 11.71
CA GLN A 37 -19.32 -7.18 13.17
C GLN A 37 -19.42 -5.74 13.72
N GLY A 38 -19.86 -4.77 12.90
CA GLY A 38 -19.98 -3.36 13.29
C GLY A 38 -18.66 -2.59 13.43
N ARG A 39 -17.52 -3.18 13.02
CA ARG A 39 -16.16 -2.62 13.19
C ARG A 39 -15.65 -1.73 12.04
N GLY A 40 -16.48 -1.48 11.02
CA GLY A 40 -16.13 -0.65 9.86
C GLY A 40 -15.51 -1.45 8.69
N THR A 41 -15.18 -0.74 7.60
CA THR A 41 -14.80 -1.34 6.31
C THR A 41 -13.38 -1.89 6.24
N GLY A 42 -12.47 -1.46 7.13
CA GLY A 42 -11.07 -1.92 7.16
C GLY A 42 -10.87 -3.37 7.59
N TRP A 43 -11.93 -4.07 7.98
CA TRP A 43 -11.89 -5.43 8.54
C TRP A 43 -12.40 -6.52 7.57
N ALA A 44 -12.80 -6.13 6.36
CA ALA A 44 -13.21 -7.05 5.30
C ALA A 44 -12.11 -7.16 4.23
N VAL A 45 -12.08 -8.29 3.52
CA VAL A 45 -11.34 -8.35 2.25
C VAL A 45 -12.26 -7.83 1.15
N TRP A 46 -11.79 -6.82 0.43
CA TRP A 46 -12.47 -6.26 -0.75
C TRP A 46 -11.85 -6.79 -2.03
N ASP A 47 -12.63 -6.93 -3.09
CA ASP A 47 -12.27 -7.60 -4.36
C ASP A 47 -10.96 -7.10 -5.00
N GLY A 48 -10.62 -5.82 -4.80
CA GLY A 48 -9.37 -5.23 -5.25
C GLY A 48 -8.14 -5.90 -4.64
N ALA A 49 -8.21 -6.37 -3.38
CA ALA A 49 -7.08 -6.99 -2.70
C ALA A 49 -6.68 -8.36 -3.26
N PRO A 50 -7.57 -9.38 -3.39
CA PRO A 50 -7.22 -10.65 -4.02
C PRO A 50 -6.92 -10.48 -5.51
N THR A 51 -7.56 -9.53 -6.20
CA THR A 51 -7.29 -9.23 -7.61
C THR A 51 -5.86 -8.68 -7.78
N LEU A 52 -5.46 -7.70 -6.97
CA LEU A 52 -4.10 -7.17 -6.98
C LEU A 52 -3.07 -8.22 -6.57
N ALA A 53 -3.37 -9.04 -5.55
CA ALA A 53 -2.50 -10.13 -5.12
C ALA A 53 -2.21 -11.12 -6.25
N LYS A 54 -3.22 -11.49 -7.03
CA LYS A 54 -3.06 -12.41 -8.16
C LYS A 54 -2.36 -11.79 -9.36
N TYR A 55 -2.58 -10.49 -9.60
CA TYR A 55 -1.78 -9.74 -10.56
C TYR A 55 -0.29 -9.73 -10.17
N LEU A 56 0.01 -9.40 -8.91
CA LEU A 56 1.39 -9.38 -8.39
C LEU A 56 2.07 -10.74 -8.48
N GLU A 57 1.35 -11.83 -8.20
CA GLU A 57 1.86 -13.20 -8.35
C GLU A 57 2.24 -13.49 -9.81
N ALA A 58 1.35 -13.20 -10.75
CA ALA A 58 1.57 -13.49 -12.17
C ALA A 58 2.61 -12.55 -12.82
N ALA A 59 2.72 -11.31 -12.34
CA ALA A 59 3.62 -10.28 -12.86
C ALA A 59 4.99 -10.23 -12.14
N ALA A 60 5.24 -11.07 -11.14
CA ALA A 60 6.39 -10.96 -10.24
C ALA A 60 7.73 -10.86 -10.99
N ASP A 61 7.99 -11.78 -11.93
CA ASP A 61 9.23 -11.84 -12.68
C ASP A 61 9.44 -10.59 -13.55
N ASP A 62 8.37 -10.05 -14.14
CA ASP A 62 8.43 -8.83 -14.97
C ASP A 62 8.64 -7.58 -14.13
N ILE A 63 8.02 -7.51 -12.95
CA ILE A 63 8.22 -6.41 -11.99
C ILE A 63 9.65 -6.42 -11.46
N LEU A 64 10.17 -7.58 -11.08
CA LEU A 64 11.53 -7.77 -10.55
C LEU A 64 12.62 -7.63 -11.62
N ALA A 65 12.29 -7.88 -12.88
CA ALA A 65 13.18 -7.60 -14.00
C ALA A 65 13.07 -6.17 -14.55
N GLY A 66 12.19 -5.33 -13.97
CA GLY A 66 12.00 -3.95 -14.41
C GLY A 66 11.33 -3.81 -15.79
N ARG A 67 10.64 -4.86 -16.26
CA ARG A 67 9.94 -4.92 -17.56
C ARG A 67 8.54 -4.30 -17.51
N LEU A 68 7.95 -4.16 -16.31
CA LEU A 68 6.71 -3.43 -16.07
C LEU A 68 6.97 -2.10 -15.36
N PRO A 69 6.18 -1.05 -15.67
CA PRO A 69 4.93 -1.02 -16.46
C PRO A 69 5.11 -1.00 -17.99
N LEU A 70 4.04 -1.33 -18.72
CA LEU A 70 3.92 -1.17 -20.17
C LEU A 70 2.69 -0.31 -20.52
N PRO A 71 2.78 0.65 -21.49
CA PRO A 71 4.00 1.06 -22.18
C PRO A 71 5.02 1.71 -21.22
N ALA A 72 6.30 1.65 -21.59
CA ALA A 72 7.38 2.21 -20.77
C ALA A 72 7.13 3.69 -20.45
N PRO A 73 7.57 4.18 -19.28
CA PRO A 73 7.31 5.56 -18.88
C PRO A 73 7.88 6.56 -19.89
N SER A 74 7.19 7.69 -20.02
CA SER A 74 7.53 8.82 -20.90
C SER A 74 8.94 9.39 -20.72
N SER A 75 9.63 9.00 -19.64
CA SER A 75 11.06 9.25 -19.38
C SER A 75 12.03 8.60 -20.38
N GLY A 76 11.57 7.77 -21.33
CA GLY A 76 12.42 7.16 -22.36
C GLY A 76 13.32 6.01 -21.88
N ALA A 77 13.20 5.61 -20.61
CA ALA A 77 13.88 4.45 -20.06
C ALA A 77 13.19 3.16 -20.53
N ALA A 78 13.93 2.29 -21.21
CA ALA A 78 13.43 0.99 -21.71
C ALA A 78 13.07 0.00 -20.58
N SER A 79 13.53 0.26 -19.36
CA SER A 79 13.28 -0.54 -18.16
C SER A 79 13.36 0.35 -16.92
N LEU A 80 12.50 0.11 -15.94
CA LEU A 80 12.58 0.75 -14.63
C LEU A 80 13.51 -0.04 -13.71
N PRO A 81 14.22 0.62 -12.77
CA PRO A 81 14.96 -0.10 -11.76
C PRO A 81 14.02 -1.02 -10.95
N PRO A 82 14.46 -2.25 -10.62
CA PRO A 82 13.65 -3.19 -9.85
C PRO A 82 13.33 -2.59 -8.48
N PRO A 83 12.13 -2.86 -7.92
CA PRO A 83 11.81 -2.35 -6.61
C PRO A 83 12.67 -3.06 -5.57
N GLN A 84 13.09 -2.34 -4.53
CA GLN A 84 13.84 -2.88 -3.40
C GLN A 84 12.96 -3.08 -2.16
N SER A 85 11.80 -2.41 -2.11
CA SER A 85 10.84 -2.57 -1.02
C SER A 85 9.41 -2.30 -1.50
N VAL A 86 8.45 -2.75 -0.70
CA VAL A 86 7.01 -2.54 -0.90
C VAL A 86 6.45 -1.72 0.26
N LEU A 87 5.51 -0.82 -0.04
CA LEU A 87 4.66 -0.16 0.96
C LEU A 87 3.22 -0.25 0.51
N GLU A 88 2.31 -0.65 1.38
CA GLU A 88 0.88 -0.66 1.09
C GLU A 88 0.16 0.45 1.85
N LEU A 89 -0.64 1.26 1.14
CA LEU A 89 -1.48 2.30 1.69
C LEU A 89 -2.91 1.76 1.89
N GLY A 90 -3.42 1.87 3.11
CA GLY A 90 -4.78 1.39 3.44
C GLY A 90 -4.87 -0.13 3.34
N SER A 91 -3.96 -0.82 4.03
CA SER A 91 -3.82 -2.28 3.98
C SER A 91 -5.10 -3.03 4.39
N GLY A 92 -5.94 -2.47 5.27
CA GLY A 92 -7.09 -3.16 5.84
C GLY A 92 -6.68 -4.49 6.51
N THR A 93 -6.98 -5.61 5.86
CA THR A 93 -6.55 -6.94 6.31
C THR A 93 -5.08 -7.25 5.99
N GLY A 94 -4.45 -6.51 5.07
CA GLY A 94 -3.07 -6.71 4.64
C GLY A 94 -2.89 -7.79 3.57
N LEU A 95 -3.98 -8.31 2.99
CA LEU A 95 -3.93 -9.42 2.03
C LEU A 95 -3.02 -9.12 0.83
N ALA A 96 -3.15 -7.93 0.20
CA ALA A 96 -2.37 -7.59 -0.99
C ALA A 96 -0.89 -7.34 -0.65
N GLY A 97 -0.57 -6.66 0.46
CA GLY A 97 0.81 -6.53 0.92
C GLY A 97 1.48 -7.86 1.33
N LEU A 98 0.76 -8.76 2.02
CA LEU A 98 1.26 -10.11 2.34
C LEU A 98 1.52 -10.92 1.07
N ALA A 99 0.60 -10.85 0.10
CA ALA A 99 0.79 -11.48 -1.21
C ALA A 99 2.01 -10.91 -1.95
N ALA A 100 2.21 -9.58 -1.91
CA ALA A 100 3.38 -8.94 -2.50
C ALA A 100 4.68 -9.44 -1.85
N ALA A 101 4.71 -9.58 -0.52
CA ALA A 101 5.87 -10.14 0.18
C ALA A 101 6.14 -11.59 -0.24
N ALA A 102 5.09 -12.41 -0.39
CA ALA A 102 5.22 -13.80 -0.82
C ALA A 102 5.70 -13.94 -2.28
N ALA A 103 5.16 -13.13 -3.18
CA ALA A 103 5.47 -13.17 -4.62
C ALA A 103 6.83 -12.53 -4.95
N LEU A 104 7.10 -11.33 -4.41
CA LEU A 104 8.28 -10.54 -4.79
C LEU A 104 9.49 -10.80 -3.88
N ARG A 105 9.28 -11.38 -2.69
CA ARG A 105 10.33 -11.60 -1.66
C ARG A 105 11.07 -10.32 -1.26
N LEU A 106 10.36 -9.20 -1.29
CA LEU A 106 10.88 -7.90 -0.85
C LEU A 106 10.38 -7.56 0.56
N PRO A 107 11.13 -6.73 1.31
CA PRO A 107 10.63 -6.12 2.53
C PRO A 107 9.35 -5.32 2.27
N THR A 108 8.29 -5.59 3.02
CA THR A 108 6.97 -4.99 2.83
C THR A 108 6.48 -4.31 4.10
N MET A 109 6.15 -3.02 3.98
CA MET A 109 5.50 -2.23 5.03
C MET A 109 4.00 -2.17 4.77
N LEU A 110 3.19 -2.74 5.66
CA LEU A 110 1.74 -2.59 5.67
C LEU A 110 1.36 -1.33 6.45
N THR A 111 0.50 -0.47 5.88
CA THR A 111 0.12 0.78 6.56
C THR A 111 -1.38 1.03 6.51
N ASP A 112 -1.91 1.47 7.66
CA ASP A 112 -3.32 1.83 7.84
C ASP A 112 -3.45 2.75 9.06
N LEU A 113 -4.68 3.11 9.44
CA LEU A 113 -4.97 3.81 10.68
C LEU A 113 -4.52 2.98 11.89
N ALA A 114 -4.11 3.67 12.96
CA ALA A 114 -3.62 3.04 14.19
C ALA A 114 -4.60 2.00 14.77
N ALA A 115 -5.90 2.21 14.59
CA ALA A 115 -6.95 1.28 15.03
C ALA A 115 -6.95 -0.08 14.31
N VAL A 116 -6.36 -0.17 13.11
CA VAL A 116 -6.31 -1.39 12.30
C VAL A 116 -5.04 -2.21 12.58
N LEU A 117 -3.99 -1.60 13.14
CA LEU A 117 -2.70 -2.26 13.38
C LEU A 117 -2.78 -3.57 14.18
N PRO A 118 -3.55 -3.69 15.29
CA PRO A 118 -3.65 -4.95 16.02
C PRO A 118 -4.21 -6.11 15.17
N ALA A 119 -4.97 -5.82 14.11
CA ALA A 119 -5.42 -6.82 13.14
C ALA A 119 -4.29 -7.21 12.20
N LEU A 120 -3.62 -6.21 11.61
CA LEU A 120 -2.51 -6.41 10.70
C LEU A 120 -1.38 -7.20 11.35
N GLU A 121 -1.01 -6.88 12.59
CA GLU A 121 0.04 -7.60 13.33
C GLU A 121 -0.33 -9.07 13.56
N ARG A 122 -1.59 -9.37 13.90
CA ARG A 122 -2.07 -10.76 13.99
C ARG A 122 -2.02 -11.48 12.65
N HIS A 123 -2.35 -10.80 11.55
CA HIS A 123 -2.26 -11.38 10.21
C HIS A 123 -0.81 -11.63 9.80
N VAL A 124 0.12 -10.72 10.10
CA VAL A 124 1.55 -10.97 9.90
C VAL A 124 2.01 -12.19 10.71
N ALA A 125 1.62 -12.30 11.99
CA ALA A 125 1.95 -13.44 12.84
C ALA A 125 1.34 -14.76 12.33
N ALA A 126 0.16 -14.73 11.70
CA ALA A 126 -0.46 -15.89 11.06
C ALA A 126 0.29 -16.37 9.80
N ASN A 127 1.23 -15.57 9.27
CA ASN A 127 2.05 -15.89 8.11
C ASN A 127 3.54 -15.96 8.50
N PRO A 128 3.97 -16.96 9.30
CA PRO A 128 5.31 -16.98 9.90
C PRO A 128 6.45 -17.02 8.88
N ARG A 129 6.21 -17.52 7.67
CA ARG A 129 7.20 -17.50 6.57
C ARG A 129 7.48 -16.09 6.03
N LEU A 130 6.55 -15.16 6.25
CA LEU A 130 6.63 -13.77 5.80
C LEU A 130 6.99 -12.81 6.94
N ALA A 131 6.92 -13.24 8.19
CA ALA A 131 7.11 -12.38 9.37
C ALA A 131 8.47 -11.65 9.41
N ALA A 132 9.52 -12.21 8.79
CA ALA A 132 10.82 -11.55 8.68
C ALA A 132 10.88 -10.47 7.57
N LEU A 133 9.96 -10.51 6.61
CA LEU A 133 9.88 -9.56 5.49
C LEU A 133 8.83 -8.47 5.71
N VAL A 134 7.84 -8.72 6.58
CA VAL A 134 6.64 -7.87 6.69
C VAL A 134 6.60 -7.18 8.03
N SER A 135 6.39 -5.86 8.01
CA SER A 135 6.14 -5.04 9.19
C SER A 135 4.89 -4.20 9.01
N ALA A 136 4.25 -3.79 10.10
CA ALA A 136 3.09 -2.88 10.08
C ALA A 136 3.42 -1.55 10.77
N ALA A 137 2.87 -0.45 10.28
CA ALA A 137 3.05 0.87 10.89
C ALA A 137 1.84 1.80 10.63
N PRO A 138 1.53 2.73 11.55
CA PRO A 138 0.40 3.64 11.34
C PRO A 138 0.71 4.65 10.25
N LEU A 139 -0.26 4.90 9.37
CA LEU A 139 -0.21 5.97 8.37
C LEU A 139 -1.63 6.51 8.16
N ASP A 140 -1.89 7.69 8.74
CA ASP A 140 -3.08 8.47 8.42
C ASP A 140 -2.77 9.35 7.19
N TRP A 141 -3.51 9.13 6.11
CA TRP A 141 -3.34 9.88 4.87
C TRP A 141 -3.55 11.39 5.01
N ARG A 142 -4.26 11.83 6.05
CA ARG A 142 -4.46 13.26 6.34
C ARG A 142 -3.18 13.90 6.89
N HIS A 143 -2.28 13.10 7.45
CA HIS A 143 -1.04 13.53 8.06
C HIS A 143 0.15 12.63 7.66
N PRO A 144 0.44 12.47 6.35
CA PRO A 144 1.37 11.44 5.87
C PRO A 144 2.80 11.67 6.36
N HIS A 145 3.22 12.92 6.52
CA HIS A 145 4.56 13.28 7.02
C HIS A 145 4.77 12.99 8.51
N ALA A 146 3.70 12.79 9.28
CA ALA A 146 3.79 12.39 10.68
C ALA A 146 4.05 10.88 10.83
N SER A 147 3.86 10.09 9.76
CA SER A 147 3.97 8.64 9.83
C SER A 147 5.44 8.18 9.92
N PRO A 148 5.76 7.25 10.84
CA PRO A 148 7.08 6.63 10.87
C PRO A 148 7.37 5.80 9.60
N ALA A 149 6.34 5.33 8.88
CA ALA A 149 6.48 4.52 7.66
C ALA A 149 7.08 5.30 6.47
N LEU A 150 6.92 6.63 6.48
CA LEU A 150 7.44 7.55 5.45
C LEU A 150 8.69 8.31 5.91
N GLY A 151 9.33 7.88 7.00
CA GLY A 151 10.53 8.52 7.51
C GLY A 151 10.27 9.75 8.38
N GLY A 152 9.08 9.85 8.99
CA GLY A 152 8.72 10.95 9.91
C GLY A 152 9.87 11.28 10.86
N SER A 153 10.38 12.51 10.77
CA SER A 153 11.42 12.98 11.68
C SER A 153 10.86 12.93 13.09
N ASN A 154 11.38 12.05 13.93
CA ASN A 154 11.30 12.31 15.36
C ASN A 154 12.19 13.53 15.58
N SER A 155 11.65 14.74 15.48
CA SER A 155 12.19 15.87 16.23
C SER A 155 11.86 15.60 17.69
N CYS A 156 12.60 14.63 18.26
CA CYS A 156 12.88 14.61 19.68
C CYS A 156 13.65 15.90 19.94
N SER A 157 12.91 16.96 20.27
CA SER A 157 13.48 18.07 21.01
C SER A 157 13.94 17.49 22.33
N SER A 158 15.22 17.12 22.38
CA SER A 158 15.95 16.94 23.62
C SER A 158 15.97 18.28 24.35
N ALA A 159 14.89 18.59 25.06
CA ALA A 159 14.88 19.60 26.11
C ALA A 159 15.34 18.90 27.40
N GLY A 160 16.52 19.28 27.86
CA GLY A 160 17.22 18.67 28.98
C GLY A 160 16.51 18.79 30.33
N SER A 161 16.67 17.72 31.11
CA SER A 161 16.96 17.65 32.55
C SER A 161 16.44 18.76 33.48
N SER A 162 15.62 18.40 34.47
CA SER A 162 16.08 18.02 35.83
C SER A 162 15.00 18.20 36.93
N SER A 163 15.22 17.48 38.04
CA SER A 163 14.44 17.36 39.30
C SER A 163 13.27 16.37 39.23
N GLY A 164 13.09 15.38 40.11
CA GLY A 164 13.74 14.95 41.34
C GLY A 164 12.70 14.14 42.14
N GLY A 165 13.02 12.96 42.67
CA GLY A 165 12.11 12.26 43.59
C GLY A 165 12.19 10.72 43.56
N ASN A 166 12.40 10.14 44.74
CA ASN A 166 12.60 8.72 45.03
C ASN A 166 11.34 7.85 44.86
N GLY A 167 11.55 6.54 44.60
CA GLY A 167 10.74 5.50 45.25
C GLY A 167 10.06 4.45 44.36
N ALA A 168 10.57 3.22 44.45
CA ALA A 168 9.87 1.92 44.42
C ALA A 168 9.19 1.41 43.13
N GLY A 169 9.74 0.29 42.62
CA GLY A 169 8.98 -0.85 42.10
C GLY A 169 8.52 -0.76 40.64
N CYS A 170 9.28 -1.36 39.72
CA CYS A 170 8.79 -1.67 38.38
C CYS A 170 8.92 -3.17 38.11
N GLN A 171 7.77 -3.84 38.05
CA GLN A 171 7.62 -5.17 37.50
C GLN A 171 7.98 -5.13 36.01
N GLU A 172 8.78 -6.10 35.58
CA GLU A 172 9.09 -6.34 34.17
C GLU A 172 7.81 -6.70 33.41
N ALA A 173 7.42 -5.85 32.46
CA ALA A 173 6.35 -6.14 31.52
C ALA A 173 6.83 -5.84 30.10
N GLY A 174 6.92 -6.90 29.29
CA GLY A 174 6.91 -6.86 27.84
C GLY A 174 8.23 -6.50 27.18
N ALA A 175 8.93 -7.51 26.66
CA ALA A 175 9.98 -7.33 25.67
C ALA A 175 9.41 -6.59 24.46
N ALA A 176 9.66 -5.28 24.37
CA ALA A 176 9.44 -4.53 23.15
C ALA A 176 10.33 -5.13 22.07
N VAL A 177 9.73 -5.74 21.05
CA VAL A 177 10.45 -6.18 19.85
C VAL A 177 10.93 -4.91 19.15
N ALA A 178 12.15 -4.50 19.46
CA ALA A 178 12.83 -3.41 18.80
C ALA A 178 13.15 -3.84 17.37
N HIS A 179 12.35 -3.41 16.40
CA HIS A 179 12.76 -3.48 15.00
C HIS A 179 13.66 -2.28 14.70
N PRO A 180 14.94 -2.49 14.32
CA PRO A 180 15.80 -1.40 13.91
C PRO A 180 15.16 -0.71 12.70
N ARG A 181 15.13 0.62 12.78
CA ARG A 181 14.58 1.52 11.77
C ARG A 181 15.42 1.40 10.49
N ALA A 182 15.11 0.41 9.65
CA ALA A 182 15.81 0.18 8.39
C ALA A 182 15.66 1.44 7.52
N ALA A 183 16.77 1.90 6.95
CA ALA A 183 16.75 2.93 5.92
C ALA A 183 15.76 2.50 4.82
N VAL A 184 14.91 3.41 4.38
CA VAL A 184 13.90 3.12 3.34
C VAL A 184 14.64 2.79 2.04
N ALA A 185 14.59 1.52 1.63
CA ALA A 185 15.22 1.06 0.40
C ALA A 185 14.47 1.59 -0.83
N HIS A 186 15.19 2.19 -1.79
CA HIS A 186 14.64 2.70 -3.04
C HIS A 186 15.21 1.93 -4.24
N PRO A 187 14.44 1.71 -5.31
CA PRO A 187 13.06 2.21 -5.53
C PRO A 187 11.98 1.46 -4.75
N ARG A 188 10.86 2.13 -4.46
CA ARG A 188 9.69 1.53 -3.79
C ARG A 188 8.58 1.19 -4.76
N LEU A 189 7.92 0.04 -4.53
CA LEU A 189 6.61 -0.26 -5.11
C LEU A 189 5.53 0.06 -4.06
N VAL A 190 4.68 1.04 -4.35
CA VAL A 190 3.54 1.37 -3.51
C VAL A 190 2.32 0.59 -3.97
N LEU A 191 1.56 0.02 -3.04
CA LEU A 191 0.33 -0.71 -3.31
C LEU A 191 -0.85 0.02 -2.69
N ALA A 192 -2.00 -0.05 -3.36
CA ALA A 192 -3.28 0.38 -2.82
C ALA A 192 -4.38 -0.47 -3.46
N ALA A 193 -5.24 -1.08 -2.64
CA ALA A 193 -6.30 -1.97 -3.12
C ALA A 193 -7.64 -1.59 -2.50
N ASP A 194 -8.59 -1.13 -3.32
CA ASP A 194 -9.98 -0.80 -2.92
C ASP A 194 -10.12 0.12 -1.70
N CYS A 195 -9.16 1.03 -1.54
CA CYS A 195 -9.09 1.94 -0.40
C CYS A 195 -9.81 3.29 -0.65
N LEU A 196 -10.37 3.50 -1.85
CA LEU A 196 -10.99 4.75 -2.31
C LEU A 196 -12.48 4.56 -2.65
N TRP A 197 -13.36 4.89 -1.70
CA TRP A 197 -14.82 4.77 -1.86
C TRP A 197 -15.58 6.06 -1.47
N LEU A 198 -14.88 7.04 -0.89
CA LEU A 198 -15.38 8.38 -0.58
C LEU A 198 -14.53 9.44 -1.29
N GLU A 199 -15.18 10.44 -1.86
CA GLU A 199 -14.52 11.56 -2.53
C GLU A 199 -13.56 12.32 -1.60
N GLU A 200 -13.93 12.51 -0.33
CA GLU A 200 -13.11 13.19 0.67
C GLU A 200 -11.79 12.47 1.00
N LEU A 201 -11.69 11.17 0.70
CA LEU A 201 -10.46 10.40 0.91
C LEU A 201 -9.46 10.58 -0.23
N VAL A 202 -9.90 11.03 -1.40
CA VAL A 202 -9.05 11.17 -2.60
C VAL A 202 -7.88 12.11 -2.34
N GLY A 203 -8.14 13.31 -1.81
CA GLY A 203 -7.08 14.30 -1.55
C GLY A 203 -6.03 13.81 -0.56
N PRO A 204 -6.42 13.35 0.65
CA PRO A 204 -5.51 12.72 1.58
C PRO A 204 -4.71 11.55 0.96
N PHE A 205 -5.39 10.65 0.24
CA PHE A 205 -4.73 9.52 -0.42
C PHE A 205 -3.67 9.95 -1.43
N VAL A 206 -4.00 10.90 -2.32
CA VAL A 206 -3.05 11.41 -3.32
C VAL A 206 -1.84 12.07 -2.64
N GLY A 207 -2.07 12.81 -1.54
CA GLY A 207 -0.98 13.38 -0.73
C GLY A 207 -0.08 12.32 -0.11
N ALA A 208 -0.67 11.26 0.46
CA ALA A 208 0.08 10.14 1.02
C ALA A 208 0.87 9.38 -0.05
N LEU A 209 0.26 9.14 -1.21
CA LEU A 209 0.93 8.53 -2.37
C LEU A 209 2.10 9.39 -2.88
N ALA A 210 1.91 10.72 -2.94
CA ALA A 210 2.96 11.65 -3.33
C ALA A 210 4.15 11.62 -2.35
N ALA A 211 3.88 11.46 -1.05
CA ALA A 211 4.93 11.31 -0.04
C ALA A 211 5.60 9.93 -0.09
N ALA A 212 4.85 8.87 -0.39
CA ALA A 212 5.36 7.50 -0.44
C ALA A 212 6.18 7.18 -1.70
N ALA A 213 5.78 7.73 -2.84
CA ALA A 213 6.46 7.56 -4.13
C ALA A 213 7.12 8.89 -4.54
N SER A 214 8.08 9.37 -3.76
CA SER A 214 8.68 10.70 -3.93
C SER A 214 9.95 10.70 -4.78
N GLN A 215 10.60 9.55 -4.98
CA GLN A 215 11.89 9.45 -5.66
C GLN A 215 11.77 8.93 -7.09
N PRO A 216 12.75 9.22 -7.97
CA PRO A 216 12.84 8.58 -9.29
C PRO A 216 12.85 7.04 -9.18
N GLY A 217 12.03 6.39 -9.99
CA GLY A 217 11.89 4.93 -10.00
C GLY A 217 10.85 4.38 -9.04
N ASP A 218 10.39 5.18 -8.06
CA ASP A 218 9.23 4.84 -7.26
C ASP A 218 7.98 4.82 -8.16
N ARG A 219 7.07 3.90 -7.87
CA ARG A 219 5.86 3.67 -8.67
C ARG A 219 4.80 3.02 -7.80
N ALA A 220 3.55 3.09 -8.23
CA ALA A 220 2.47 2.42 -7.54
C ALA A 220 1.65 1.50 -8.43
N LEU A 221 1.05 0.48 -7.81
CA LEU A 221 -0.06 -0.30 -8.34
C LEU A 221 -1.30 0.02 -7.52
N LEU A 222 -2.33 0.48 -8.22
CA LEU A 222 -3.63 0.82 -7.67
C LEU A 222 -4.68 -0.13 -8.24
N ALA A 223 -5.19 -1.04 -7.41
CA ALA A 223 -6.42 -1.76 -7.72
C ALA A 223 -7.61 -0.93 -7.24
N TYR A 224 -8.47 -0.56 -8.19
CA TYR A 224 -9.55 0.38 -8.00
C TYR A 224 -10.83 -0.13 -8.65
N GLN A 225 -11.91 -0.05 -7.90
CA GLN A 225 -13.25 -0.27 -8.42
C GLN A 225 -13.96 1.07 -8.62
N SER A 226 -14.38 1.39 -9.85
CA SER A 226 -15.23 2.56 -10.09
C SER A 226 -16.55 2.43 -9.33
N ARG A 227 -16.85 3.41 -8.46
CA ARG A 227 -18.08 3.47 -7.67
C ARG A 227 -18.97 4.66 -8.06
N SER A 228 -18.38 5.74 -8.54
CA SER A 228 -19.13 6.91 -9.04
C SER A 228 -18.24 7.79 -9.91
N THR A 229 -18.83 8.44 -10.90
CA THR A 229 -18.14 9.41 -11.77
C THR A 229 -17.49 10.56 -11.00
N ARG A 230 -18.01 10.88 -9.81
CA ARG A 230 -17.46 11.94 -8.95
C ARG A 230 -16.14 11.52 -8.31
N VAL A 231 -16.10 10.32 -7.70
CA VAL A 231 -14.85 9.77 -7.13
C VAL A 231 -13.83 9.53 -8.24
N ASP A 232 -14.26 9.00 -9.38
CA ASP A 232 -13.39 8.77 -10.55
C ASP A 232 -12.76 10.08 -11.03
N GLY A 233 -13.58 11.12 -11.26
CA GLY A 233 -13.11 12.42 -11.72
C GLY A 233 -12.18 13.11 -10.71
N ALA A 234 -12.49 13.01 -9.42
CA ALA A 234 -11.64 13.53 -8.36
C ALA A 234 -10.28 12.80 -8.33
N LEU A 235 -10.29 11.46 -8.38
CA LEU A 235 -9.08 10.65 -8.32
C LEU A 235 -8.15 10.93 -9.50
N PHE A 236 -8.66 10.80 -10.73
CA PHE A 236 -7.83 10.97 -11.93
C PHE A 236 -7.36 12.41 -12.09
N GLY A 237 -8.22 13.39 -11.78
CA GLY A 237 -7.85 14.80 -11.78
C GLY A 237 -6.76 15.14 -10.78
N GLN A 238 -6.87 14.67 -9.53
CA GLN A 238 -5.91 14.98 -8.48
C GLN A 238 -4.58 14.24 -8.64
N LEU A 239 -4.59 12.99 -9.11
CA LEU A 239 -3.34 12.28 -9.46
C LEU A 239 -2.57 13.03 -10.56
N SER A 240 -3.27 13.44 -11.63
CA SER A 240 -2.67 14.24 -12.69
C SER A 240 -2.10 15.55 -12.16
N ALA A 241 -2.88 16.30 -11.36
CA ALA A 241 -2.42 17.54 -10.73
C ALA A 241 -1.21 17.35 -9.81
N ALA A 242 -1.11 16.22 -9.11
CA ALA A 242 0.02 15.85 -8.26
C ALA A 242 1.26 15.35 -9.04
N GLY A 243 1.21 15.35 -10.37
CA GLY A 243 2.34 14.98 -11.21
C GLY A 243 2.42 13.49 -11.52
N PHE A 244 1.32 12.75 -11.43
CA PHE A 244 1.27 11.33 -11.76
C PHE A 244 0.61 11.07 -13.12
N ASP A 245 1.20 10.14 -13.88
CA ASP A 245 0.55 9.48 -15.02
C ASP A 245 -0.12 8.20 -14.52
N LEU A 246 -1.33 7.95 -14.99
CA LEU A 246 -2.10 6.75 -14.68
C LEU A 246 -2.21 5.88 -15.93
N LEU A 247 -1.63 4.68 -15.88
CA LEU A 247 -1.61 3.74 -17.00
C LEU A 247 -2.36 2.46 -16.60
N PRO A 248 -3.33 1.98 -17.40
CA PRO A 248 -3.94 0.67 -17.15
C PRO A 248 -2.86 -0.42 -17.14
N ALA A 249 -2.84 -1.25 -16.10
CA ALA A 249 -1.94 -2.39 -16.04
C ALA A 249 -2.36 -3.44 -17.08
N PRO A 250 -1.42 -3.97 -17.89
CA PRO A 250 -1.75 -5.00 -18.87
C PRO A 250 -2.24 -6.26 -18.16
N VAL A 251 -3.05 -7.06 -18.83
CA VAL A 251 -3.33 -8.43 -18.37
C VAL A 251 -2.09 -9.28 -18.63
N VAL A 252 -1.60 -9.98 -17.61
CA VAL A 252 -0.39 -10.80 -17.71
C VAL A 252 -0.72 -12.30 -17.81
N PRO A 253 0.13 -13.12 -18.45
CA PRO A 253 -0.11 -14.56 -18.54
C PRO A 253 -0.29 -15.22 -17.17
N GLY A 254 -1.34 -16.02 -17.00
CA GLY A 254 -1.65 -16.70 -15.74
C GLY A 254 -2.44 -15.87 -14.73
N GLU A 255 -2.70 -14.59 -15.01
CA GLU A 255 -3.59 -13.76 -14.18
C GLU A 255 -5.06 -14.21 -14.31
N PRO A 256 -5.79 -14.37 -13.19
CA PRO A 256 -7.24 -14.59 -13.20
C PRO A 256 -8.01 -13.37 -13.73
N PRO A 257 -9.28 -13.53 -14.15
CA PRO A 257 -10.14 -12.41 -14.51
C PRO A 257 -10.32 -11.41 -13.35
N ARG A 258 -10.19 -10.11 -13.64
CA ARG A 258 -10.30 -9.03 -12.64
C ARG A 258 -11.73 -8.67 -12.21
N GLY A 259 -12.74 -9.16 -12.95
CA GLY A 259 -14.13 -8.78 -12.73
C GLY A 259 -14.35 -7.28 -12.93
N ALA A 260 -14.82 -6.59 -11.89
CA ALA A 260 -15.09 -5.15 -11.91
C ALA A 260 -13.91 -4.30 -11.39
N ILE A 261 -12.75 -4.91 -11.13
CA ILE A 261 -11.56 -4.22 -10.64
C ILE A 261 -10.67 -3.83 -11.81
N ASP A 262 -10.31 -2.55 -11.85
CA ASP A 262 -9.24 -2.04 -12.72
C ASP A 262 -7.93 -2.00 -11.92
N ILE A 263 -6.82 -2.33 -12.55
CA ILE A 263 -5.49 -2.16 -11.98
C ILE A 263 -4.76 -1.10 -12.80
N TYR A 264 -4.19 -0.11 -12.12
CA TYR A 264 -3.41 0.95 -12.73
C TYR A 264 -2.00 0.99 -12.19
N TRP A 265 -1.04 1.21 -13.08
CA TRP A 265 0.26 1.75 -12.73
C TRP A 265 0.17 3.26 -12.55
N VAL A 266 0.62 3.76 -11.40
CA VAL A 266 0.72 5.19 -11.10
C VAL A 266 2.18 5.58 -11.13
N LEU A 267 2.57 6.43 -12.08
CA LEU A 267 3.97 6.78 -12.34
C LEU A 267 4.20 8.27 -12.14
N ARG A 268 5.25 8.62 -11.39
CA ARG A 268 5.62 10.02 -11.24
C ARG A 268 6.18 10.55 -12.56
N ARG A 269 5.64 11.65 -13.05
CA ARG A 269 6.17 12.36 -14.21
C ARG A 269 7.58 12.88 -13.92
N PRO A 270 8.51 12.83 -14.89
CA PRO A 270 9.80 13.47 -14.75
C PRO A 270 9.63 14.95 -14.39
N GLN A 271 10.37 15.44 -13.40
CA GLN A 271 10.44 16.88 -13.16
C GLN A 271 11.03 17.53 -14.41
N GLN A 272 10.27 18.41 -15.07
CA GLN A 272 10.83 19.25 -16.13
C GLN A 272 11.94 20.09 -15.50
N GLN A 273 13.19 19.89 -15.93
CA GLN A 273 14.27 20.80 -15.56
C GLN A 273 13.87 22.19 -16.04
N GLN A 274 13.55 23.08 -15.10
CA GLN A 274 13.46 24.49 -15.43
C GLN A 274 14.85 24.90 -15.88
N HIS A 275 15.04 25.05 -17.20
CA HIS A 275 16.17 25.80 -17.70
C HIS A 275 15.99 27.22 -17.17
N CYS A 276 16.71 27.57 -16.12
CA CYS A 276 16.97 28.97 -15.80
C CYS A 276 17.72 29.55 -16.99
N SER A 277 16.98 30.17 -17.92
CA SER A 277 17.56 31.07 -18.90
C SER A 277 18.17 32.23 -18.13
N ALA A 278 19.47 32.16 -17.89
CA ALA A 278 20.24 33.32 -17.48
C ALA A 278 20.27 34.27 -18.68
N THR A 279 19.51 35.35 -18.59
CA THR A 279 19.65 36.57 -19.41
C THR A 279 19.68 37.76 -18.47
#